data_AF-A0A9P1MQ65-F1
#
_entry.id   AF-A0A9P1MQ65-F1
#
_cell.length_a   1.000
_cell.length_b   1.000
_cell.length_c   1.000
_cell.angle_alpha   90.00
_cell.angle_beta   90.00
_cell.angle_gamma   90.00
#
_symmetry.space_group_name_H-M   'P 1'
#
loop_
_entity.id
_entity.type
_entity.pdbx_description
1 polymer ?
#
loop_
_entity_poly.entity_id
_entity_poly.type
_entity_poly.pdbx_seq_one_letter_code
_entity_poly.pdbx_strand_id
1 'polypeptide(L)'
;MRPSVVSMGKHFGNLGKVYGEYRFALAPNEQKAFKGFLDQAFVKVFKSYVWDQWYYYLPQAVGAYLIYDWAKKTNYQANRKNPADFANDQ
;
A
#
# COMPACT_ATOMS: atom_id res chain seq x y z
N MET A 1 -22.02 13.43 -31.85
CA MET A 1 -22.38 12.76 -30.58
C MET A 1 -23.08 13.77 -29.69
N ARG A 2 -24.31 13.52 -29.22
CA ARG A 2 -25.01 14.42 -28.30
C ARG A 2 -24.43 14.23 -26.89
N PRO A 3 -23.89 15.27 -26.22
CA PRO A 3 -23.42 15.11 -24.85
C PRO A 3 -24.61 14.73 -23.96
N SER A 4 -24.47 13.65 -23.20
CA SER A 4 -25.49 13.22 -22.24
C SER A 4 -25.61 14.22 -21.10
N VAL A 5 -26.77 14.29 -20.46
CA VAL A 5 -27.03 15.15 -19.28
C VAL A 5 -25.97 14.94 -18.18
N VAL A 6 -25.47 13.70 -18.05
CA VAL A 6 -24.38 13.32 -17.14
C VAL A 6 -23.05 13.96 -17.52
N SER A 7 -22.77 14.15 -18.82
CA SER A 7 -21.57 14.85 -19.28
C SER A 7 -21.64 16.36 -19.03
N MET A 8 -22.82 16.96 -19.08
CA MET A 8 -23.04 18.41 -18.91
C MET A 8 -23.19 18.83 -17.44
N GLY A 9 -23.43 17.88 -16.53
CA GLY A 9 -23.59 18.13 -15.08
C GLY A 9 -22.29 18.16 -14.26
N LYS A 10 -21.11 18.05 -14.88
CA LYS A 10 -19.81 17.94 -14.19
C LYS A 10 -19.25 19.29 -13.67
N HIS A 11 -20.10 20.28 -13.47
CA HIS A 11 -19.71 21.62 -12.99
C HIS A 11 -20.27 21.90 -11.60
N PHE A 12 -19.55 22.71 -10.82
CA PHE A 12 -20.03 23.19 -9.53
C PHE A 12 -21.43 23.82 -9.69
N GLY A 13 -22.37 23.39 -8.84
CA GLY A 13 -23.80 23.74 -8.94
C GLY A 13 -24.68 22.60 -9.46
N ASN A 14 -24.15 21.66 -10.25
CA ASN A 14 -24.89 20.51 -10.80
C ASN A 14 -24.39 19.13 -10.29
N LEU A 15 -23.50 19.13 -9.29
CA LEU A 15 -22.84 17.92 -8.76
C LEU A 15 -23.77 16.98 -8.00
N GLY A 16 -24.78 17.53 -7.33
CA GLY A 16 -25.71 16.74 -6.51
C GLY A 16 -26.60 17.63 -5.65
N LYS A 17 -27.70 17.06 -5.15
CA LYS A 17 -28.61 17.73 -4.22
C LYS A 17 -28.26 17.28 -2.79
N VAL A 18 -27.77 18.21 -1.97
CA VAL A 18 -27.46 17.97 -0.54
C VAL A 18 -28.33 18.91 0.28
N TYR A 19 -29.03 18.37 1.28
CA TYR A 19 -29.94 19.12 2.15
C TYR A 19 -29.54 18.93 3.62
N GLY A 20 -29.62 19.98 4.43
CA GLY A 20 -29.42 19.91 5.88
C GLY A 20 -27.98 19.81 6.36
N GLU A 21 -26.99 20.05 5.49
CA GLU A 21 -25.58 20.05 5.90
C GLU A 21 -25.10 21.48 6.23
N TYR A 22 -24.63 21.68 7.46
CA TYR A 22 -23.99 22.92 7.91
C TYR A 22 -22.50 22.66 8.13
N ARG A 23 -21.64 23.42 7.46
CA ARG A 23 -20.18 23.33 7.59
C ARG A 23 -19.63 24.60 8.22
N PHE A 24 -18.86 24.45 9.29
CA PHE A 24 -18.16 25.55 9.94
C PHE A 24 -16.68 25.45 9.65
N ALA A 25 -16.06 26.57 9.28
CA ALA A 25 -14.63 26.67 9.04
C ALA A 25 -14.12 27.99 9.62
N LEU A 26 -12.91 27.95 10.19
CA LEU A 26 -12.18 29.13 10.64
C LEU A 26 -11.36 29.69 9.46
N ALA A 27 -11.14 31.00 9.45
CA ALA A 27 -10.29 31.60 8.43
C ALA A 27 -8.84 31.12 8.57
N PRO A 28 -8.07 30.92 7.47
CA PRO A 28 -6.73 30.32 7.56
C PRO A 28 -5.73 31.10 8.43
N ASN A 29 -5.89 32.42 8.51
CA ASN A 29 -5.08 33.31 9.36
C ASN A 29 -5.30 33.09 10.87
N GLU A 30 -6.43 32.51 11.26
CA GLU A 30 -6.75 32.20 12.66
C GLU A 30 -6.31 30.78 13.06
N GLN A 31 -5.91 29.97 12.08
CA GLN A 31 -5.49 28.58 12.29
C GLN A 31 -3.97 28.45 12.43
N LYS A 32 -3.53 27.47 13.22
CA LYS A 32 -2.12 27.07 13.28
C LYS A 32 -1.86 26.01 12.21
N ALA A 33 -1.02 26.32 11.22
CA ALA A 33 -0.74 25.43 10.09
C ALA A 33 -0.23 24.03 10.50
N PHE A 34 0.59 23.95 11.56
CA PHE A 34 1.20 22.70 12.05
C PHE A 34 0.63 22.24 13.40
N LYS A 35 -0.66 22.51 13.67
CA LYS A 35 -1.29 22.08 14.92
C LYS A 35 -1.21 20.55 15.06
N GLY A 36 -0.51 20.08 16.09
CA GLY A 36 -0.37 18.65 16.36
C GLY A 36 0.52 17.92 15.35
N PHE A 37 1.55 18.59 14.80
CA PHE A 37 2.45 18.03 13.79
C PHE A 37 2.96 16.62 14.12
N LEU A 38 3.44 16.37 15.35
CA LEU A 38 3.96 15.06 15.71
C LEU A 38 2.88 13.96 15.70
N ASP A 39 1.71 14.25 16.29
CA ASP A 39 0.58 13.31 16.30
C ASP A 39 0.07 13.04 14.88
N GLN A 40 -0.10 14.10 14.07
CA GLN A 40 -0.67 13.96 12.73
C GLN A 40 0.31 13.40 11.70
N ALA A 41 1.56 13.88 11.70
CA ALA A 41 2.54 13.52 10.69
C ALA A 41 3.27 12.20 11.01
N PHE A 42 3.44 11.84 12.28
CA PHE A 42 4.15 10.61 12.65
C PHE A 42 3.23 9.56 13.23
N VAL A 43 2.48 9.87 14.30
CA VAL A 43 1.69 8.85 14.99
C VAL A 43 0.58 8.31 14.09
N LYS A 44 -0.21 9.19 13.48
CA LYS A 44 -1.29 8.78 12.57
C LYS A 44 -0.78 8.10 11.30
N VAL A 45 0.30 8.62 10.72
CA VAL A 45 0.89 8.03 9.50
C VAL A 45 1.44 6.63 9.79
N PHE A 46 2.20 6.47 10.87
CA PHE A 46 2.72 5.16 11.27
C PHE A 46 1.59 4.18 11.57
N LYS A 47 0.58 4.61 12.34
CA LYS A 47 -0.58 3.77 12.62
C LYS A 47 -1.29 3.34 11.33
N SER A 48 -1.58 4.29 10.44
CA SER A 48 -2.33 4.03 9.20
C SER A 48 -1.56 3.12 8.23
N TYR A 49 -0.27 3.36 8.01
CA TYR A 49 0.49 2.66 6.97
C TYR A 49 1.22 1.42 7.46
N VAL A 50 1.63 1.41 8.73
CA VAL A 50 2.37 0.27 9.30
C VAL A 50 1.41 -0.60 10.09
N TRP A 51 0.74 -0.05 11.09
CA TRP A 51 -0.06 -0.86 12.00
C TRP A 51 -1.37 -1.38 11.40
N ASP A 52 -2.07 -0.56 10.62
CA ASP A 52 -3.37 -0.93 10.06
C ASP A 52 -3.25 -1.66 8.71
N GLN A 53 -2.06 -1.68 8.09
CA GLN A 53 -1.85 -2.23 6.74
C GLN A 53 -0.77 -3.32 6.64
N TRP A 54 -0.02 -3.63 7.70
CA TRP A 54 1.09 -4.62 7.62
C TRP A 54 0.67 -5.97 7.05
N TYR A 55 -0.54 -6.45 7.34
CA TYR A 55 -1.00 -7.75 6.91
C TYR A 55 -1.24 -7.85 5.39
N TYR A 56 -1.36 -6.73 4.68
CA TYR A 56 -1.48 -6.74 3.22
C TYR A 56 -0.15 -7.02 2.53
N TYR A 57 0.95 -6.44 3.02
CA TYR A 57 2.25 -6.51 2.33
C TYR A 57 3.24 -7.46 3.01
N LEU A 58 3.22 -7.57 4.34
CA LEU A 58 4.23 -8.29 5.11
C LEU A 58 4.18 -9.81 4.85
N PRO A 59 3.00 -10.48 4.83
CA PRO A 59 2.94 -11.91 4.51
C PRO A 59 3.43 -12.22 3.09
N GLN A 60 3.10 -11.36 2.12
CA GLN A 60 3.53 -11.51 0.73
C GLN A 60 5.05 -11.36 0.60
N ALA A 61 5.62 -10.35 1.26
CA ALA A 61 7.07 -10.11 1.27
C ALA A 61 7.83 -11.27 1.93
N VAL A 62 7.35 -11.76 3.08
CA VAL A 62 7.97 -12.90 3.78
C VAL A 62 7.85 -14.17 2.93
N GLY A 63 6.68 -14.44 2.35
CA GLY A 63 6.49 -15.60 1.47
C GLY A 63 7.44 -15.59 0.27
N ALA A 64 7.57 -14.44 -0.40
CA ALA A 64 8.50 -14.28 -1.51
C ALA A 64 9.96 -14.49 -1.09
N TYR A 65 10.35 -13.98 0.09
CA TYR A 65 11.71 -14.16 0.61
C TYR A 65 12.02 -15.62 0.93
N LEU A 66 11.08 -16.36 1.53
CA LEU A 66 11.25 -17.77 1.84
C LEU A 66 11.41 -18.62 0.56
N ILE A 67 10.61 -18.35 -0.46
CA ILE A 67 10.73 -19.01 -1.77
C ILE A 67 12.08 -18.72 -2.40
N TYR A 68 12.51 -17.46 -2.35
CA TYR A 68 13.80 -17.03 -2.89
C TYR A 68 14.98 -17.75 -2.20
N ASP A 69 14.98 -17.82 -0.87
CA ASP A 69 16.04 -18.48 -0.10
C ASP A 69 16.07 -19.99 -0.37
N TRP A 70 14.91 -20.64 -0.40
CA TRP A 70 14.79 -22.05 -0.75
C TRP A 70 15.32 -22.33 -2.16
N ALA A 71 14.93 -21.52 -3.15
CA ALA A 71 15.36 -21.69 -4.53
C ALA A 71 16.89 -21.55 -4.66
N LYS A 72 17.49 -20.57 -3.99
CA LYS A 72 18.94 -20.39 -3.97
C LYS A 72 19.66 -21.59 -3.35
N LYS A 73 19.21 -22.05 -2.19
CA LYS A 73 19.83 -23.19 -1.47
C LYS A 73 19.71 -24.48 -2.28
N THR A 74 18.53 -24.74 -2.84
CA THR A 74 18.27 -25.93 -3.66
C THR A 74 19.10 -25.91 -4.93
N ASN A 75 19.17 -24.76 -5.63
CA ASN A 75 20.00 -24.64 -6.83
C ASN A 75 21.49 -24.86 -6.49
N TYR A 76 21.98 -24.32 -5.37
CA TYR A 76 23.35 -24.57 -4.95
C TYR A 76 23.62 -26.05 -4.65
N GLN A 77 22.68 -26.75 -4.00
CA GLN A 77 22.79 -28.19 -3.73
C GLN A 77 22.72 -29.02 -5.01
N ALA A 78 21.81 -28.71 -5.92
CA ALA A 78 21.64 -29.43 -7.19
C ALA A 78 22.84 -29.29 -8.12
N ASN A 79 23.54 -28.14 -8.09
CA ASN A 79 24.76 -27.94 -8.87
C ASN A 79 25.99 -28.62 -8.25
N ARG A 80 25.92 -29.10 -7.00
CA ARG A 80 27.00 -29.88 -6.40
C ARG A 80 26.92 -31.32 -6.91
N LYS A 81 28.04 -31.81 -7.43
CA LYS A 81 28.20 -33.22 -7.80
C LYS A 81 27.92 -34.11 -6.60
N ASN A 82 27.09 -35.13 -6.78
CA ASN A 82 26.84 -36.14 -5.76
C ASN A 82 27.94 -37.21 -5.82
N PRO A 83 28.76 -37.39 -4.77
CA PRO A 83 29.82 -38.39 -4.77
C PRO A 83 29.30 -39.83 -4.87
N ALA A 84 28.04 -40.09 -4.48
CA ALA A 84 27.44 -41.42 -4.60
C ALA A 84 27.20 -41.85 -6.06
N ASP A 85 27.06 -40.90 -6.99
CA ASP A 85 26.83 -41.19 -8.41
C ASP A 85 28.09 -41.73 -9.09
N PHE A 86 29.28 -41.48 -8.53
CA PHE A 86 30.57 -41.94 -9.06
C PHE A 86 31.13 -43.17 -8.33
N ALA A 87 30.40 -43.72 -7.35
CA ALA A 87 30.89 -44.81 -6.50
C ALA A 87 30.97 -46.17 -7.23
N ASN A 88 30.22 -46.34 -8.33
CA ASN A 88 30.18 -47.56 -9.15
C ASN A 88 30.59 -47.31 -10.61
N ASP A 89 31.16 -46.15 -10.92
CA ASP A 89 31.69 -45.87 -12.25
C ASP A 89 33.09 -46.52 -12.33
N GLN A 90 33.25 -47.53 -13.19
CA GLN A 90 34.51 -48.25 -13.45
C GLN A 90 35.31 -47.60 -14.58
#